data_AF-A0A3D0YM70-F1
#
_entry.id   AF-A0A3D0YM70-F1
#
_cell.length_a   1.000
_cell.length_b   1.000
_cell.length_c   1.000
_cell.angle_alpha   90.00
_cell.angle_beta   90.00
_cell.angle_gamma   90.00
#
_symmetry.space_group_name_H-M   'P 1'
#
loop_
_entity.id
_entity.type
_entity.pdbx_description
1 polymer ?
#
loop_
_entity_poly.entity_id
_entity_poly.type
_entity_poly.pdbx_seq_one_letter_code
_entity_poly.pdbx_strand_id
1 'polypeptide(L)'
;MPPSKPPKIRLIHYLGYFAYRTFEFVLRVFPMEMVATLGHILGSIGWAIMPQRRRTVIRNLRIAHGDQFDLAQIKSLCRQTFKNATANLLTSLRINTLKPGQLEDYIELQGSEHLTKIREANLGAIYLLAHMGNWEALSHLQLPINNPAPFAGLYRPIDNPLLDNLVKRRRENSGTKLFSKRDGFFKPIAHLKSGGNLGAIADQNARHHGMALPLFGKLTSMSNLPALMHRRAGTPIIPISVCTVTPGRWVINIHPPIDVPSERKKDTHYVSTLCCKAYEKMMSESPADVLWMHNYWRISQRRPLKIFGVKKEGYANNITQPFHILVYTGNDEEDAQETITQLERLRAYRSDIYITTAGQYPVYAEADHHIPCNPGEPPHLSSNAIQAYETTRTSPIDCALDFTDDGSGSCLLEKAGLSTIRGRQGKWMSEQTREIYQKHNDKSISLFLTSLGLNDISQEN
;
A
#
# COMPACT_ATOMS: atom_id res chain seq x y z
N MET A 1 12.27 24.32 -18.37
CA MET A 1 13.37 24.04 -17.42
C MET A 1 14.60 23.64 -18.21
N PRO A 2 15.78 24.21 -17.94
CA PRO A 2 17.01 23.74 -18.57
C PRO A 2 17.24 22.26 -18.23
N PRO A 3 17.85 21.47 -19.13
CA PRO A 3 18.15 20.07 -18.84
C PRO A 3 19.01 19.98 -17.58
N SER A 4 18.56 19.21 -16.60
CA SER A 4 19.34 18.96 -15.38
C SER A 4 20.72 18.43 -15.76
N LYS A 5 21.79 18.99 -15.18
CA LYS A 5 23.17 18.50 -15.39
C LYS A 5 23.20 16.97 -15.21
N PRO A 6 23.91 16.23 -16.09
CA PRO A 6 23.98 14.78 -15.96
C PRO A 6 24.56 14.41 -14.58
N PRO A 7 24.01 13.37 -13.93
CA PRO A 7 24.48 12.98 -12.60
C PRO A 7 25.96 12.60 -12.66
N LYS A 8 26.77 13.12 -11.72
CA LYS A 8 28.19 12.75 -11.62
C LYS A 8 28.30 11.27 -11.27
N ILE A 9 28.93 10.49 -12.15
CA ILE A 9 29.16 9.06 -11.92
C ILE A 9 30.34 8.91 -10.94
N ARG A 10 30.15 8.12 -9.87
CA ARG A 10 31.15 7.85 -8.83
C ARG A 10 31.59 6.39 -8.91
N LEU A 11 32.73 6.04 -8.31
CA LEU A 11 33.24 4.67 -8.26
C LEU A 11 32.19 3.66 -7.74
N ILE A 12 31.43 4.03 -6.72
CA ILE A 12 30.35 3.18 -6.17
C ILE A 12 29.28 2.82 -7.22
N HIS A 13 29.02 3.70 -8.19
CA HIS A 13 28.08 3.40 -9.28
C HIS A 13 28.64 2.34 -10.22
N TYR A 14 29.94 2.40 -10.54
CA TYR A 14 30.61 1.36 -11.33
C TYR A 14 30.62 0.03 -10.60
N LEU A 15 30.99 0.01 -9.31
CA LEU A 15 30.97 -1.22 -8.51
C LEU A 15 29.58 -1.84 -8.47
N GLY A 16 28.54 -1.05 -8.20
CA GLY A 16 27.15 -1.53 -8.24
C GLY A 16 26.72 -2.03 -9.62
N TYR A 17 27.17 -1.36 -10.69
CA TYR A 17 26.89 -1.78 -12.06
C TYR A 17 27.57 -3.11 -12.40
N PHE A 18 28.86 -3.26 -12.10
CA PHE A 18 29.59 -4.52 -12.34
C PHE A 18 29.01 -5.66 -11.50
N ALA A 19 28.72 -5.43 -10.22
CA ALA A 19 28.07 -6.44 -9.37
C ALA A 19 26.73 -6.91 -9.97
N TYR A 20 25.88 -5.97 -10.39
CA TYR A 20 24.61 -6.28 -11.06
C TYR A 20 24.82 -7.10 -12.33
N ARG A 21 25.75 -6.69 -13.20
CA ARG A 21 26.01 -7.36 -14.49
C ARG A 21 26.61 -8.75 -14.33
N THR A 22 27.52 -8.92 -13.37
CA THR A 22 28.08 -10.23 -13.03
C THR A 22 26.99 -11.16 -12.50
N PHE A 23 26.15 -10.68 -11.57
CA PHE A 23 25.06 -11.47 -11.01
C PHE A 23 24.04 -11.87 -12.08
N GLU A 24 23.65 -10.94 -12.93
CA GLU A 24 22.77 -11.19 -14.07
C GLU A 24 23.37 -12.22 -15.05
N PHE A 25 24.68 -12.13 -15.33
CA PHE A 25 25.38 -13.10 -16.19
C PHE A 25 25.37 -14.50 -15.58
N VAL A 26 25.60 -14.63 -14.27
CA VAL A 26 25.52 -15.91 -13.56
C VAL A 26 24.12 -16.50 -13.69
N LEU A 27 23.06 -15.70 -13.43
CA LEU A 27 21.68 -16.18 -13.54
C LEU A 27 21.33 -16.65 -14.96
N ARG A 28 21.88 -16.00 -16.00
CA ARG A 28 21.63 -16.35 -17.41
C ARG A 28 21.94 -17.81 -17.73
N VAL A 29 22.94 -18.40 -17.09
CA VAL A 29 23.39 -19.79 -17.34
C VAL A 29 22.36 -20.81 -16.86
N PHE A 30 21.51 -20.45 -15.88
CA PHE A 30 20.56 -21.36 -15.28
C PHE A 30 19.18 -21.29 -15.98
N PRO A 31 18.46 -22.44 -16.06
CA PRO A 31 17.03 -22.48 -16.40
C PRO A 31 16.18 -21.61 -15.47
N MET A 32 15.06 -21.08 -15.98
CA MET A 32 14.16 -20.20 -15.21
C MET A 32 13.67 -20.85 -13.91
N GLU A 33 13.31 -22.14 -13.98
CA GLU A 33 12.81 -22.92 -12.84
C GLU A 33 13.85 -23.06 -11.72
N MET A 34 15.13 -23.24 -12.08
CA MET A 34 16.22 -23.27 -11.10
C MET A 34 16.42 -21.91 -10.43
N VAL A 35 16.36 -20.83 -11.21
CA VAL A 35 16.44 -19.45 -10.67
C VAL A 35 15.28 -19.17 -9.72
N ALA A 36 14.07 -19.59 -10.08
CA ALA A 36 12.89 -19.45 -9.22
C ALA A 36 13.03 -20.28 -7.94
N THR A 37 13.50 -21.52 -8.04
CA THR A 37 13.73 -22.41 -6.89
C THR A 37 14.78 -21.86 -5.94
N LEU A 38 15.90 -21.34 -6.47
CA LEU A 38 16.89 -20.61 -5.67
C LEU A 38 16.24 -19.43 -4.94
N GLY A 39 15.37 -18.70 -5.64
CA GLY A 39 14.60 -17.60 -5.03
C GLY A 39 13.67 -18.06 -3.90
N HIS A 40 13.02 -19.22 -4.02
CA HIS A 40 12.24 -19.81 -2.93
C HIS A 40 13.10 -20.17 -1.71
N ILE A 41 14.31 -20.70 -1.92
CA ILE A 41 15.26 -21.00 -0.84
C ILE A 41 15.65 -19.70 -0.13
N LEU A 42 16.10 -18.69 -0.89
CA LEU A 42 16.49 -17.39 -0.34
C LEU A 42 15.31 -16.68 0.35
N GLY A 43 14.10 -16.79 -0.20
CA GLY A 43 12.88 -16.26 0.42
C GLY A 43 12.56 -16.95 1.75
N SER A 44 12.77 -18.26 1.84
CA SER A 44 12.61 -19.01 3.10
C SER A 44 13.60 -18.57 4.17
N ILE A 45 14.85 -18.31 3.78
CA ILE A 45 15.88 -17.73 4.65
C ILE A 45 15.47 -16.32 5.08
N GLY A 46 15.04 -15.48 4.13
CA GLY A 46 14.54 -14.12 4.40
C GLY A 46 13.39 -14.11 5.40
N TRP A 47 12.45 -15.05 5.28
CA TRP A 47 11.34 -15.18 6.22
C TRP A 47 11.80 -15.51 7.66
N ALA A 48 12.87 -16.30 7.80
CA ALA A 48 13.44 -16.67 9.09
C ALA A 48 14.17 -15.48 9.74
N ILE A 49 14.96 -14.72 8.97
CA ILE A 49 15.87 -13.70 9.50
C ILE A 49 15.31 -12.26 9.49
N MET A 50 14.14 -12.02 8.86
CA MET A 50 13.54 -10.67 8.76
C MET A 50 12.22 -10.54 9.54
N PRO A 51 12.25 -10.61 10.89
CA PRO A 51 11.03 -10.65 11.71
C PRO A 51 10.14 -9.40 11.54
N GLN A 52 10.72 -8.21 11.34
CA GLN A 52 9.92 -6.99 11.14
C GLN A 52 9.13 -7.04 9.83
N ARG A 53 9.74 -7.55 8.74
CA ARG A 53 9.04 -7.72 7.45
C ARG A 53 7.97 -8.80 7.55
N ARG A 54 8.25 -9.89 8.26
CA ARG A 54 7.27 -10.94 8.53
C ARG A 54 6.04 -10.38 9.24
N ARG A 55 6.22 -9.52 10.25
CA ARG A 55 5.10 -8.85 10.93
C ARG A 55 4.29 -7.96 9.98
N THR A 56 4.94 -7.19 9.10
CA THR A 56 4.25 -6.38 8.08
C THR A 56 3.41 -7.25 7.13
N VAL A 57 3.99 -8.33 6.61
CA VAL A 57 3.27 -9.25 5.70
C VAL A 57 2.07 -9.89 6.39
N ILE A 58 2.26 -10.44 7.60
CA ILE A 58 1.17 -11.04 8.38
C ILE A 58 0.07 -10.01 8.65
N ARG A 59 0.42 -8.79 9.06
CA ARG A 59 -0.57 -7.73 9.31
C ARG A 59 -1.39 -7.42 8.05
N ASN A 60 -0.73 -7.23 6.92
CA ASN A 60 -1.41 -6.93 5.67
C ASN A 60 -2.34 -8.05 5.24
N LEU A 61 -1.87 -9.30 5.34
CA LEU A 61 -2.67 -10.48 5.00
C LEU A 61 -3.88 -10.64 5.93
N ARG A 62 -3.74 -10.34 7.23
CA ARG A 62 -4.88 -10.35 8.17
C ARG A 62 -5.93 -9.30 7.83
N ILE A 63 -5.52 -8.12 7.34
CA ILE A 63 -6.47 -7.10 6.87
C ILE A 63 -7.16 -7.58 5.59
N ALA A 64 -6.39 -8.08 4.63
CA ALA A 64 -6.90 -8.44 3.32
C ALA A 64 -7.76 -9.70 3.30
N HIS A 65 -7.43 -10.69 4.14
CA HIS A 65 -8.01 -12.03 4.06
C HIS A 65 -8.27 -12.67 5.44
N GLY A 66 -8.28 -11.90 6.53
CA GLY A 66 -8.54 -12.45 7.87
C GLY A 66 -9.97 -12.98 8.05
N ASP A 67 -10.92 -12.50 7.27
CA ASP A 67 -12.29 -13.02 7.20
C ASP A 67 -12.37 -14.41 6.55
N GLN A 68 -11.40 -14.75 5.70
CA GLN A 68 -11.36 -16.00 4.92
C GLN A 68 -10.36 -17.02 5.45
N PHE A 69 -9.27 -16.57 6.05
CA PHE A 69 -8.17 -17.42 6.52
C PHE A 69 -7.92 -17.27 8.01
N ASP A 70 -7.71 -18.41 8.67
CA ASP A 70 -7.23 -18.43 10.05
C ASP A 70 -5.75 -17.98 10.16
N LEU A 71 -5.28 -17.77 11.39
CA LEU A 71 -3.91 -17.32 11.62
C LEU A 71 -2.83 -18.30 11.16
N ALA A 72 -3.10 -19.60 11.11
CA ALA A 72 -2.15 -20.60 10.64
C ALA A 72 -2.01 -20.53 9.11
N GLN A 73 -3.13 -20.41 8.41
CA GLN A 73 -3.20 -20.18 6.97
C GLN A 73 -2.53 -18.86 6.59
N ILE A 74 -2.78 -17.77 7.32
CA ILE A 74 -2.10 -16.48 7.10
C ILE A 74 -0.58 -16.59 7.30
N LYS A 75 -0.12 -17.33 8.31
CA LYS A 75 1.33 -17.56 8.53
C LYS A 75 1.94 -18.40 7.40
N SER A 76 1.22 -19.39 6.89
CA SER A 76 1.63 -20.18 5.73
C SER A 76 1.73 -19.30 4.48
N LEU A 77 0.70 -18.49 4.23
CA LEU A 77 0.66 -17.55 3.12
C LEU A 77 1.79 -16.52 3.21
N CYS A 78 2.10 -16.01 4.40
CA CYS A 78 3.25 -15.15 4.63
C CYS A 78 4.57 -15.81 4.21
N ARG A 79 4.80 -17.09 4.56
CA ARG A 79 6.01 -17.82 4.09
C ARG A 79 6.04 -17.90 2.58
N GLN A 80 4.90 -18.20 1.94
CA GLN A 80 4.82 -18.28 0.49
C GLN A 80 5.07 -16.91 -0.18
N THR A 81 4.58 -15.81 0.39
CA THR A 81 4.87 -14.46 -0.11
C THR A 81 6.36 -14.15 -0.11
N PHE A 82 7.10 -14.54 0.93
CA PHE A 82 8.54 -14.37 0.95
C PHE A 82 9.23 -15.17 -0.15
N LYS A 83 8.83 -16.43 -0.34
CA LYS A 83 9.34 -17.29 -1.41
C LYS A 83 9.06 -16.67 -2.79
N ASN A 84 7.80 -16.32 -3.07
CA ASN A 84 7.39 -15.78 -4.37
C ASN A 84 8.04 -14.42 -4.64
N ALA A 85 8.10 -13.51 -3.65
CA ALA A 85 8.74 -12.21 -3.84
C ALA A 85 10.23 -12.34 -4.23
N THR A 86 10.97 -13.26 -3.59
CA THR A 86 12.39 -13.47 -3.91
C THR A 86 12.58 -14.25 -5.20
N ALA A 87 11.73 -15.24 -5.50
CA ALA A 87 11.73 -15.90 -6.81
C ALA A 87 11.42 -14.93 -7.95
N ASN A 88 10.40 -14.08 -7.79
CA ASN A 88 10.05 -13.06 -8.77
C ASN A 88 11.21 -12.07 -8.94
N LEU A 89 11.85 -11.60 -7.85
CA LEU A 89 13.04 -10.74 -7.95
C LEU A 89 14.17 -11.36 -8.79
N LEU A 90 14.56 -12.61 -8.51
CA LEU A 90 15.63 -13.28 -9.25
C LEU A 90 15.25 -13.57 -10.70
N THR A 91 14.00 -14.01 -10.92
CA THR A 91 13.53 -14.30 -12.26
C THR A 91 13.33 -13.03 -13.09
N SER A 92 13.00 -11.87 -12.51
CA SER A 92 13.02 -10.58 -13.23
C SER A 92 14.42 -10.26 -13.78
N LEU A 93 15.49 -10.56 -13.04
CA LEU A 93 16.86 -10.42 -13.54
C LEU A 93 17.14 -11.41 -14.67
N ARG A 94 16.64 -12.64 -14.55
CA ARG A 94 16.77 -13.65 -15.60
C ARG A 94 16.02 -13.28 -16.87
N ILE A 95 14.83 -12.68 -16.77
CA ILE A 95 14.02 -12.23 -17.91
C ILE A 95 14.79 -11.22 -18.76
N ASN A 96 15.54 -10.31 -18.14
CA ASN A 96 16.37 -9.32 -18.85
C ASN A 96 17.49 -9.93 -19.72
N THR A 97 17.74 -11.23 -19.60
CA THR A 97 18.75 -11.97 -20.37
C THR A 97 18.15 -12.87 -21.46
N LEU A 98 16.82 -12.98 -21.52
CA LEU A 98 16.12 -13.71 -22.55
C LEU A 98 16.26 -13.00 -23.91
N LYS A 99 16.29 -13.80 -24.97
CA LYS A 99 16.17 -13.27 -26.34
C LYS A 99 14.70 -12.86 -26.58
N PRO A 100 14.44 -11.93 -27.52
CA PRO A 100 13.07 -11.66 -27.97
C PRO A 100 12.35 -12.96 -28.36
N GLY A 101 11.10 -13.13 -27.95
CA GLY A 101 10.30 -14.33 -28.24
C GLY A 101 10.46 -15.51 -27.27
N GLN A 102 11.37 -15.45 -26.29
CA GLN A 102 11.54 -16.52 -25.30
C GLN A 102 10.74 -16.31 -24.01
N LEU A 103 10.16 -15.13 -23.81
CA LEU A 103 9.42 -14.84 -22.58
C LEU A 103 8.06 -15.54 -22.60
N GLU A 104 7.50 -15.70 -23.79
CA GLU A 104 6.25 -16.36 -24.12
C GLU A 104 6.22 -17.83 -23.63
N ASP A 105 7.38 -18.51 -23.60
CA ASP A 105 7.51 -19.88 -23.08
C ASP A 105 7.22 -19.99 -21.57
N TYR A 106 7.27 -18.87 -20.84
CA TYR A 106 7.07 -18.79 -19.39
C TYR A 106 5.80 -18.06 -19.00
N ILE A 107 5.05 -17.52 -19.96
CA ILE A 107 3.90 -16.66 -19.72
C ILE A 107 2.69 -17.16 -20.51
N GLU A 108 1.62 -17.49 -19.79
CA GLU A 108 0.30 -17.66 -20.35
C GLU A 108 -0.45 -16.31 -20.31
N LEU A 109 -1.21 -16.00 -21.37
CA LEU A 109 -2.04 -14.80 -21.44
C LEU A 109 -3.53 -15.20 -21.45
N GLN A 110 -4.31 -14.62 -20.54
CA GLN A 110 -5.75 -14.82 -20.45
C GLN A 110 -6.49 -13.46 -20.53
N GLY A 111 -7.73 -13.47 -21.03
CA GLY A 111 -8.59 -12.27 -21.10
C GLY A 111 -8.23 -11.29 -22.21
N SER A 112 -7.47 -11.73 -23.22
CA SER A 112 -7.04 -10.88 -24.34
C SER A 112 -8.21 -10.25 -25.13
N GLU A 113 -9.38 -10.91 -25.11
CA GLU A 113 -10.64 -10.46 -25.70
C GLU A 113 -11.15 -9.13 -25.11
N HIS A 114 -10.76 -8.80 -23.87
CA HIS A 114 -11.12 -7.51 -23.26
C HIS A 114 -10.42 -6.32 -23.91
N LEU A 115 -9.35 -6.56 -24.69
CA LEU A 115 -8.66 -5.54 -25.45
C LEU A 115 -9.25 -5.32 -26.84
N THR A 116 -10.06 -6.26 -27.36
CA THR A 116 -10.55 -6.22 -28.74
C THR A 116 -11.31 -4.93 -29.06
N LYS A 117 -12.33 -4.58 -28.25
CA LYS A 117 -13.13 -3.36 -28.46
C LYS A 117 -12.30 -2.08 -28.40
N ILE A 118 -11.26 -2.07 -27.57
CA ILE A 118 -10.36 -0.92 -27.40
C ILE A 118 -9.45 -0.76 -28.62
N ARG A 119 -8.94 -1.89 -29.14
CA ARG A 119 -8.16 -1.95 -30.38
C ARG A 119 -8.99 -1.50 -31.58
N GLU A 120 -10.20 -2.05 -31.75
CA GLU A 120 -11.10 -1.72 -32.85
C GLU A 120 -11.49 -0.23 -32.86
N ALA A 121 -11.69 0.36 -31.68
CA ALA A 121 -12.02 1.77 -31.55
C ALA A 121 -10.79 2.70 -31.58
N ASN A 122 -9.57 2.17 -31.76
CA ASN A 122 -8.30 2.90 -31.67
C ASN A 122 -8.18 3.76 -30.38
N LEU A 123 -8.75 3.27 -29.28
CA LEU A 123 -8.72 3.95 -28.00
C LEU A 123 -7.46 3.54 -27.24
N GLY A 124 -6.82 4.52 -26.59
CA GLY A 124 -5.79 4.20 -25.60
C GLY A 124 -6.41 3.58 -24.35
N ALA A 125 -5.63 2.82 -23.58
CA ALA A 125 -6.06 2.26 -22.31
C ALA A 125 -5.05 2.50 -21.19
N ILE A 126 -5.57 2.64 -19.97
CA ILE A 126 -4.76 2.65 -18.75
C ILE A 126 -4.74 1.24 -18.21
N TYR A 127 -3.58 0.60 -18.19
CA TYR A 127 -3.41 -0.70 -17.55
C TYR A 127 -3.14 -0.47 -16.07
N LEU A 128 -4.10 -0.86 -15.23
CA LEU A 128 -4.02 -0.79 -13.77
C LEU A 128 -3.28 -2.05 -13.29
N LEU A 129 -2.07 -1.84 -12.79
CA LEU A 129 -1.13 -2.90 -12.42
C LEU A 129 -0.89 -2.87 -10.91
N ALA A 130 -0.65 -4.04 -10.33
CA ALA A 130 -0.21 -4.17 -8.93
C ALA A 130 1.22 -4.70 -8.87
N HIS A 131 1.92 -4.45 -7.76
CA HIS A 131 3.18 -5.13 -7.43
C HIS A 131 2.87 -6.57 -7.01
N MET A 132 2.51 -7.41 -7.98
CA MET A 132 2.25 -8.82 -7.76
C MET A 132 2.87 -9.69 -8.87
N GLY A 133 3.20 -10.93 -8.52
CA GLY A 133 3.84 -11.87 -9.42
C GLY A 133 5.17 -11.33 -9.94
N ASN A 134 5.55 -11.70 -11.15
CA ASN A 134 6.69 -11.07 -11.83
C ASN A 134 6.22 -9.89 -12.67
N TRP A 135 5.80 -8.80 -12.01
CA TRP A 135 5.32 -7.59 -12.70
C TRP A 135 6.38 -6.96 -13.62
N GLU A 136 7.67 -7.26 -13.46
CA GLU A 136 8.72 -6.79 -14.38
C GLU A 136 8.58 -7.43 -15.77
N ALA A 137 8.01 -8.63 -15.86
CA ALA A 137 7.61 -9.22 -17.13
C ALA A 137 6.64 -8.31 -17.90
N LEU A 138 5.88 -7.46 -17.19
CA LEU A 138 4.96 -6.55 -17.83
C LEU A 138 5.66 -5.42 -18.60
N SER A 139 6.93 -5.14 -18.33
CA SER A 139 7.72 -4.21 -19.15
C SER A 139 8.05 -4.75 -20.55
N HIS A 140 7.70 -6.01 -20.80
CA HIS A 140 7.76 -6.68 -22.08
C HIS A 140 6.36 -6.99 -22.64
N LEU A 141 5.28 -6.50 -22.00
CA LEU A 141 3.86 -6.78 -22.35
C LEU A 141 3.49 -6.60 -23.82
N GLN A 142 4.18 -5.70 -24.51
CA GLN A 142 3.87 -5.40 -25.90
C GLN A 142 4.03 -6.62 -26.82
N LEU A 143 4.93 -7.54 -26.47
CA LEU A 143 5.18 -8.78 -27.20
C LEU A 143 4.05 -9.82 -27.00
N PRO A 144 3.71 -10.27 -25.78
CA PRO A 144 2.68 -11.30 -25.59
C PRO A 144 1.27 -10.83 -25.93
N ILE A 145 0.97 -9.53 -25.79
CA ILE A 145 -0.37 -9.01 -26.03
C ILE A 145 -0.67 -8.87 -27.54
N ASN A 146 0.34 -8.86 -28.42
CA ASN A 146 0.18 -8.62 -29.87
C ASN A 146 -0.74 -7.41 -30.16
N ASN A 147 -0.62 -6.33 -29.39
CA ASN A 147 -1.37 -5.10 -29.61
C ASN A 147 -0.47 -4.11 -30.39
N PRO A 148 -0.89 -3.65 -31.58
CA PRO A 148 -0.12 -2.67 -32.34
C PRO A 148 -0.04 -1.29 -31.65
N ALA A 149 -0.91 -1.02 -30.66
CA ALA A 149 -0.91 0.26 -29.94
C ALA A 149 0.38 0.46 -29.12
N PRO A 150 1.04 1.64 -29.24
CA PRO A 150 2.26 1.94 -28.50
C PRO A 150 2.07 1.83 -26.98
N PHE A 151 2.93 1.07 -26.32
CA PHE A 151 2.91 0.93 -24.86
C PHE A 151 3.85 1.93 -24.18
N ALA A 152 3.39 2.50 -23.07
CA ALA A 152 4.20 3.34 -22.21
C ALA A 152 4.09 2.93 -20.74
N GLY A 153 5.16 3.16 -19.98
CA GLY A 153 5.19 2.95 -18.53
C GLY A 153 5.59 4.22 -17.78
N LEU A 154 5.03 4.42 -16.60
CA LEU A 154 5.52 5.43 -15.66
C LEU A 154 6.82 4.94 -15.01
N TYR A 155 7.83 5.80 -14.98
CA TYR A 155 9.18 5.46 -14.57
C TYR A 155 9.71 6.39 -13.47
N ARG A 156 10.32 5.80 -12.44
CA ARG A 156 11.16 6.54 -11.49
C ARG A 156 12.62 6.21 -11.83
N PRO A 157 13.46 7.25 -12.08
CA PRO A 157 14.89 7.02 -12.27
C PRO A 157 15.53 6.26 -11.11
N ILE A 158 16.41 5.32 -11.45
CA ILE A 158 17.22 4.56 -10.50
C ILE A 158 18.39 5.46 -10.05
N ASP A 159 18.71 5.43 -8.76
CA ASP A 159 19.71 6.33 -8.19
C ASP A 159 21.12 6.12 -8.79
N ASN A 160 21.45 4.89 -9.19
CA ASN A 160 22.66 4.58 -9.94
C ASN A 160 22.46 4.89 -11.45
N PRO A 161 23.13 5.92 -12.01
CA PRO A 161 22.90 6.34 -13.40
C PRO A 161 23.26 5.29 -14.46
N LEU A 162 24.21 4.39 -14.17
CA LEU A 162 24.60 3.33 -15.11
C LEU A 162 23.52 2.26 -15.21
N LEU A 163 22.92 1.91 -14.07
CA LEU A 163 21.79 0.97 -14.02
C LEU A 163 20.51 1.60 -14.58
N ASP A 164 20.26 2.88 -14.29
CA ASP A 164 19.16 3.65 -14.87
C ASP A 164 19.19 3.59 -16.41
N ASN A 165 20.34 3.91 -17.00
CA ASN A 165 20.53 3.87 -18.45
C ASN A 165 20.35 2.45 -19.04
N LEU A 166 20.90 1.43 -18.37
CA LEU A 166 20.75 0.04 -18.79
C LEU A 166 19.28 -0.40 -18.82
N VAL A 167 18.54 -0.16 -17.72
CA VAL A 167 17.13 -0.53 -17.60
C VAL A 167 16.28 0.24 -18.61
N LYS A 168 16.52 1.55 -18.75
CA LYS A 168 15.82 2.38 -19.73
C LYS A 168 16.01 1.86 -21.15
N ARG A 169 17.25 1.63 -21.58
CA ARG A 169 17.57 1.12 -22.91
C ARG A 169 16.89 -0.23 -23.19
N ARG A 170 16.84 -1.13 -22.20
CA ARG A 170 16.19 -2.44 -22.35
C ARG A 170 14.68 -2.34 -22.55
N ARG A 171 14.02 -1.50 -21.77
CA ARG A 171 12.57 -1.28 -21.89
C ARG A 171 12.22 -0.54 -23.18
N GLU A 172 13.04 0.41 -23.61
CA GLU A 172 12.84 1.08 -24.91
C GLU A 172 13.08 0.11 -26.08
N ASN A 173 14.07 -0.78 -25.99
CA ASN A 173 14.30 -1.84 -26.98
C ASN A 173 13.16 -2.87 -27.05
N SER A 174 12.38 -3.06 -25.98
CA SER A 174 11.16 -3.90 -26.01
C SER A 174 9.93 -3.16 -26.55
N GLY A 175 10.09 -1.94 -27.05
CA GLY A 175 9.00 -1.10 -27.59
C GLY A 175 8.33 -0.19 -26.55
N THR A 176 8.71 -0.29 -25.27
CA THR A 176 8.09 0.47 -24.19
C THR A 176 8.64 1.88 -24.09
N LYS A 177 7.77 2.88 -24.25
CA LYS A 177 8.11 4.28 -23.96
C LYS A 177 8.08 4.54 -22.44
N LEU A 178 9.07 5.23 -21.89
CA LEU A 178 9.10 5.55 -20.46
C LEU A 178 8.82 7.04 -20.21
N PHE A 179 7.87 7.32 -19.33
CA PHE A 179 7.58 8.67 -18.85
C PHE A 179 8.02 8.83 -17.40
N SER A 180 8.93 9.76 -17.14
CA SER A 180 9.36 10.09 -15.79
C SER A 180 8.50 11.19 -15.17
N LYS A 181 8.56 11.35 -13.84
CA LYS A 181 7.97 12.53 -13.19
C LYS A 181 8.48 13.86 -13.75
N ARG A 182 9.71 13.89 -14.30
CA ARG A 182 10.32 15.10 -14.89
C ARG A 182 9.71 15.47 -16.24
N ASP A 183 9.10 14.51 -16.93
CA ASP A 183 8.43 14.74 -18.22
C ASP A 183 7.11 15.49 -18.08
N GLY A 184 6.64 15.66 -16.84
CA GLY A 184 5.37 16.29 -16.53
C GLY A 184 4.18 15.38 -16.84
N PHE A 185 3.01 15.83 -16.42
CA PHE A 185 1.78 15.05 -16.49
C PHE A 185 1.15 15.03 -17.90
N PHE A 186 1.51 15.99 -18.77
CA PHE A 186 0.88 16.16 -20.08
C PHE A 186 1.31 15.12 -21.12
N LYS A 187 2.57 14.67 -21.13
CA LYS A 187 3.05 13.71 -22.13
C LYS A 187 2.37 12.34 -22.03
N PRO A 188 2.19 11.75 -20.83
CA PRO A 188 1.40 10.51 -20.70
C PRO A 188 -0.06 10.67 -21.15
N ILE A 189 -0.69 11.82 -20.88
CA ILE A 189 -2.06 12.09 -21.35
C ILE A 189 -2.12 12.16 -22.87
N ALA A 190 -1.17 12.87 -23.50
CA ALA A 190 -1.12 12.97 -24.95
C ALA A 190 -0.93 11.60 -25.61
N HIS A 191 -0.10 10.74 -25.01
CA HIS A 191 0.08 9.34 -25.44
C HIS A 191 -1.21 8.52 -25.35
N LEU A 192 -1.96 8.65 -24.26
CA LEU A 192 -3.26 7.99 -24.12
C LEU A 192 -4.27 8.49 -25.16
N LYS A 193 -4.32 9.81 -25.40
CA LYS A 193 -5.21 10.42 -26.39
C LYS A 193 -4.87 10.06 -27.85
N SER A 194 -3.63 9.68 -28.12
CA SER A 194 -3.20 9.22 -29.45
C SER A 194 -3.41 7.71 -29.67
N GLY A 195 -4.25 7.05 -28.86
CA GLY A 195 -4.50 5.61 -28.97
C GLY A 195 -3.45 4.72 -28.29
N GLY A 196 -2.50 5.30 -27.54
CA GLY A 196 -1.45 4.55 -26.84
C GLY A 196 -1.91 3.96 -25.51
N ASN A 197 -1.27 2.89 -25.07
CA ASN A 197 -1.52 2.26 -23.77
C ASN A 197 -0.54 2.80 -22.72
N LEU A 198 -0.99 2.92 -21.47
CA LEU A 198 -0.16 3.36 -20.34
C LEU A 198 -0.29 2.41 -19.14
N GLY A 199 0.81 1.74 -18.78
CA GLY A 199 0.92 0.98 -17.53
C GLY A 199 1.10 1.90 -16.32
N ALA A 200 0.23 1.72 -15.32
CA ALA A 200 0.26 2.45 -14.06
C ALA A 200 0.23 1.48 -12.87
N ILE A 201 1.37 1.38 -12.18
CA ILE A 201 1.46 0.69 -10.89
C ILE A 201 1.23 1.71 -9.77
N ALA A 202 0.10 1.62 -9.09
CA ALA A 202 -0.38 2.65 -8.14
C ALA A 202 -1.04 2.06 -6.88
N ASP A 203 -0.75 0.79 -6.58
CA ASP A 203 -1.29 -0.01 -5.48
C ASP A 203 -0.59 0.27 -4.13
N GLN A 204 0.62 0.82 -4.13
CA GLN A 204 1.34 1.08 -2.88
C GLN A 204 0.90 2.37 -2.17
N ASN A 205 0.99 2.35 -0.84
CA ASN A 205 0.73 3.51 0.02
C ASN A 205 1.49 4.77 -0.44
N ALA A 206 0.75 5.80 -0.85
CA ALA A 206 1.24 7.08 -1.37
C ALA A 206 1.50 8.14 -0.28
N ARG A 207 1.47 7.74 0.99
CA ARG A 207 1.78 8.56 2.17
C ARG A 207 0.95 9.85 2.21
N HIS A 208 1.57 11.02 2.30
CA HIS A 208 0.86 12.30 2.40
C HIS A 208 0.48 12.89 1.03
N HIS A 209 0.79 12.21 -0.08
CA HIS A 209 0.44 12.62 -1.43
C HIS A 209 -0.75 11.85 -2.01
N GLY A 210 -1.15 10.75 -1.35
CA GLY A 210 -2.29 9.95 -1.78
C GLY A 210 -3.62 10.47 -1.26
N MET A 211 -4.67 9.88 -1.81
CA MET A 211 -6.05 10.03 -1.41
C MET A 211 -6.42 8.90 -0.46
N ALA A 212 -7.19 9.21 0.58
CA ALA A 212 -7.73 8.20 1.47
C ALA A 212 -8.78 7.36 0.73
N LEU A 213 -8.50 6.06 0.54
CA LEU A 213 -9.33 5.15 -0.25
C LEU A 213 -9.47 3.81 0.48
N PRO A 214 -10.63 3.15 0.42
CA PRO A 214 -10.82 1.84 1.03
C PRO A 214 -10.08 0.79 0.21
N LEU A 215 -9.25 -0.02 0.87
CA LEU A 215 -8.61 -1.22 0.32
C LEU A 215 -8.79 -2.33 1.35
N PHE A 216 -9.45 -3.41 0.95
CA PHE A 216 -9.97 -4.48 1.80
C PHE A 216 -10.80 -3.94 2.97
N GLY A 217 -11.68 -2.99 2.66
CA GLY A 217 -12.53 -2.33 3.66
C GLY A 217 -11.79 -1.43 4.66
N LYS A 218 -10.47 -1.27 4.55
CA LYS A 218 -9.68 -0.39 5.43
C LYS A 218 -9.08 0.78 4.66
N LEU A 219 -9.15 1.98 5.25
CA LEU A 219 -8.64 3.19 4.62
C LEU A 219 -7.11 3.17 4.52
N THR A 220 -6.62 3.51 3.33
CA THR A 220 -5.19 3.67 3.04
C THR A 220 -4.95 4.88 2.14
N SER A 221 -3.73 5.42 2.17
CA SER A 221 -3.32 6.47 1.25
C SER A 221 -2.96 5.87 -0.10
N MET A 222 -3.77 6.04 -1.12
CA MET A 222 -3.52 5.47 -2.44
C MET A 222 -3.37 6.56 -3.48
N SER A 223 -2.54 6.31 -4.50
CA SER A 223 -2.36 7.27 -5.59
C SER A 223 -3.61 7.33 -6.44
N ASN A 224 -4.20 8.51 -6.61
CA ASN A 224 -5.34 8.73 -7.51
C ASN A 224 -4.91 8.88 -8.98
N LEU A 225 -3.66 8.58 -9.31
CA LEU A 225 -3.06 8.81 -10.63
C LEU A 225 -3.82 8.10 -11.76
N PRO A 226 -4.22 6.82 -11.66
CA PRO A 226 -5.00 6.16 -12.73
C PRO A 226 -6.35 6.86 -12.99
N ALA A 227 -7.08 7.22 -11.93
CA ALA A 227 -8.36 7.92 -12.03
C ALA A 227 -8.19 9.32 -12.62
N LEU A 228 -7.10 10.02 -12.27
CA LEU A 228 -6.79 11.32 -12.84
C LEU A 228 -6.45 11.23 -14.33
N MET A 229 -5.69 10.21 -14.75
CA MET A 229 -5.40 9.95 -16.17
C MET A 229 -6.69 9.62 -16.94
N HIS A 230 -7.53 8.74 -16.40
CA HIS A 230 -8.83 8.39 -16.98
C HIS A 230 -9.68 9.64 -17.23
N ARG A 231 -9.85 10.49 -16.21
CA ARG A 231 -10.61 11.74 -16.32
C ARG A 231 -10.07 12.68 -17.41
N ARG A 232 -8.74 12.75 -17.57
CA ARG A 232 -8.08 13.73 -18.45
C ARG A 232 -7.94 13.23 -19.90
N ALA A 233 -7.72 11.94 -20.08
CA ALA A 233 -7.55 11.31 -21.37
C ALA A 233 -8.86 10.78 -21.95
N GLY A 234 -9.86 10.46 -21.11
CA GLY A 234 -11.11 9.83 -21.53
C GLY A 234 -10.96 8.34 -21.86
N THR A 235 -9.87 7.70 -21.43
CA THR A 235 -9.53 6.32 -21.76
C THR A 235 -9.98 5.33 -20.69
N PRO A 236 -10.44 4.11 -21.04
CA PRO A 236 -10.80 3.09 -20.07
C PRO A 236 -9.62 2.67 -19.18
N ILE A 237 -9.94 2.13 -18.01
CA ILE A 237 -8.99 1.53 -17.07
C ILE A 237 -9.19 0.01 -17.11
N ILE A 238 -8.12 -0.73 -17.35
CA ILE A 238 -8.13 -2.20 -17.45
C ILE A 238 -7.21 -2.78 -16.39
N PRO A 239 -7.73 -3.55 -15.42
CA PRO A 239 -6.90 -4.26 -14.46
C PRO A 239 -6.12 -5.39 -15.14
N ILE A 240 -4.85 -5.55 -14.79
CA ILE A 240 -4.01 -6.68 -15.25
C ILE A 240 -3.25 -7.26 -14.05
N SER A 241 -3.49 -8.54 -13.74
CA SER A 241 -2.77 -9.28 -12.70
C SER A 241 -1.71 -10.20 -13.31
N VAL A 242 -0.66 -10.47 -12.54
CA VAL A 242 0.37 -11.48 -12.85
C VAL A 242 0.39 -12.46 -11.70
N CYS A 243 0.01 -13.71 -11.97
CA CYS A 243 -0.06 -14.78 -10.98
C CYS A 243 0.98 -15.85 -11.31
N THR A 244 1.71 -16.32 -10.32
CA THR A 244 2.62 -17.45 -10.43
C THR A 244 1.82 -18.75 -10.50
N VAL A 245 2.01 -19.51 -11.57
CA VAL A 245 1.38 -20.83 -11.75
C VAL A 245 2.28 -21.91 -11.14
N THR A 246 3.55 -21.89 -11.51
CA THR A 246 4.61 -22.72 -10.95
C THR A 246 5.90 -21.90 -10.85
N PRO A 247 6.93 -22.33 -10.11
CA PRO A 247 8.17 -21.56 -9.99
C PRO A 247 8.77 -21.20 -11.36
N GLY A 248 8.77 -19.91 -11.70
CA GLY A 248 9.31 -19.41 -12.97
C GLY A 248 8.32 -19.44 -14.15
N ARG A 249 7.03 -19.72 -13.90
CA ARG A 249 5.94 -19.60 -14.88
C ARG A 249 4.81 -18.75 -14.34
N TRP A 250 4.24 -17.90 -15.18
CA TRP A 250 3.20 -16.95 -14.79
C TRP A 250 2.03 -16.98 -15.76
N VAL A 251 0.87 -16.60 -15.25
CA VAL A 251 -0.29 -16.21 -16.07
C VAL A 251 -0.49 -14.72 -15.92
N ILE A 252 -0.67 -14.03 -17.04
CA ILE A 252 -1.10 -12.64 -17.11
C ILE A 252 -2.59 -12.64 -17.39
N ASN A 253 -3.37 -12.16 -16.43
CA ASN A 253 -4.81 -12.04 -16.57
C ASN A 253 -5.16 -10.60 -16.92
N ILE A 254 -5.68 -10.38 -18.12
CA ILE A 254 -6.32 -9.12 -18.50
C ILE A 254 -7.77 -9.21 -18.02
N HIS A 255 -8.21 -8.26 -17.20
CA HIS A 255 -9.58 -8.22 -16.68
C HIS A 255 -10.49 -7.38 -17.57
N PRO A 256 -11.82 -7.49 -17.42
CA PRO A 256 -12.74 -6.54 -18.02
C PRO A 256 -12.39 -5.10 -17.63
N PRO A 257 -12.57 -4.10 -18.52
CA PRO A 257 -12.44 -2.70 -18.15
C PRO A 257 -13.32 -2.35 -16.95
N ILE A 258 -12.82 -1.49 -16.06
CA ILE A 258 -13.61 -0.98 -14.94
C ILE A 258 -14.82 -0.23 -15.50
N ASP A 259 -16.02 -0.66 -15.12
CA ASP A 259 -17.25 0.01 -15.49
C ASP A 259 -17.41 1.29 -14.66
N VAL A 260 -17.44 2.43 -15.35
CA VAL A 260 -17.56 3.75 -14.75
C VAL A 260 -18.81 4.42 -15.32
N PRO A 261 -19.85 4.63 -14.49
CA PRO A 261 -21.06 5.33 -14.91
C PRO A 261 -20.73 6.70 -15.50
N SER A 262 -21.42 7.05 -16.59
CA SER A 262 -21.10 8.21 -17.42
C SER A 262 -21.08 9.54 -16.66
N GLU A 263 -21.99 9.70 -15.71
CA GLU A 263 -22.15 10.84 -14.81
C GLU A 263 -21.05 10.92 -13.75
N ARG A 264 -20.37 9.80 -13.45
CA ARG A 264 -19.26 9.72 -12.47
C ARG A 264 -17.88 9.66 -13.10
N LYS A 265 -17.75 9.65 -14.43
CA LYS A 265 -16.45 9.61 -15.14
C LYS A 265 -15.46 10.71 -14.73
N LYS A 266 -15.96 11.88 -14.29
CA LYS A 266 -15.13 13.00 -13.84
C LYS A 266 -14.84 12.98 -12.33
N ASP A 267 -15.49 12.11 -11.57
CA ASP A 267 -15.29 11.96 -10.14
C ASP A 267 -14.07 11.08 -9.86
N THR A 268 -12.94 11.73 -9.58
CA THR A 268 -11.67 11.04 -9.35
C THR A 268 -11.71 10.16 -8.09
N HIS A 269 -12.47 10.53 -7.05
CA HIS A 269 -12.54 9.73 -5.83
C HIS A 269 -13.32 8.44 -6.07
N TYR A 270 -14.48 8.54 -6.74
CA TYR A 270 -15.28 7.39 -7.11
C TYR A 270 -14.51 6.42 -8.01
N VAL A 271 -13.88 6.91 -9.08
CA VAL A 271 -13.09 6.07 -9.98
C VAL A 271 -11.89 5.45 -9.25
N SER A 272 -11.22 6.19 -8.37
CA SER A 272 -10.16 5.63 -7.53
C SER A 272 -10.65 4.53 -6.58
N THR A 273 -11.87 4.64 -6.06
CA THR A 273 -12.49 3.59 -5.22
C THR A 273 -12.74 2.33 -6.04
N LEU A 274 -13.19 2.46 -7.30
CA LEU A 274 -13.32 1.32 -8.21
C LEU A 274 -11.97 0.69 -8.55
N CYS A 275 -10.90 1.48 -8.71
CA CYS A 275 -9.55 0.95 -8.86
C CYS A 275 -9.11 0.13 -7.63
N CYS A 276 -9.44 0.57 -6.42
CA CYS A 276 -9.17 -0.20 -5.21
C CYS A 276 -9.92 -1.54 -5.19
N LYS A 277 -11.20 -1.57 -5.57
CA LYS A 277 -11.95 -2.83 -5.72
C LYS A 277 -11.32 -3.76 -6.77
N ALA A 278 -10.83 -3.21 -7.88
CA ALA A 278 -10.11 -3.98 -8.88
C ALA A 278 -8.80 -4.57 -8.31
N TYR A 279 -8.05 -3.80 -7.51
CA TYR A 279 -6.89 -4.32 -6.80
C TYR A 279 -7.25 -5.42 -5.80
N GLU A 280 -8.33 -5.27 -5.03
CA GLU A 280 -8.79 -6.31 -4.09
C GLU A 280 -9.04 -7.63 -4.81
N LYS A 281 -9.72 -7.58 -5.97
CA LYS A 281 -9.96 -8.75 -6.80
C LYS A 281 -8.64 -9.38 -7.28
N MET A 282 -7.78 -8.59 -7.93
CA MET A 282 -6.48 -9.05 -8.44
C MET A 282 -5.60 -9.67 -7.33
N MET A 283 -5.52 -9.01 -6.18
CA MET A 283 -4.74 -9.47 -5.03
C MET A 283 -5.33 -10.75 -4.42
N SER A 284 -6.65 -10.93 -4.47
CA SER A 284 -7.33 -12.13 -3.96
C SER A 284 -7.19 -13.35 -4.88
N GLU A 285 -6.95 -13.15 -6.18
CA GLU A 285 -6.72 -14.25 -7.14
C GLU A 285 -5.41 -15.00 -6.86
N SER A 286 -4.36 -14.30 -6.44
CA SER A 286 -3.12 -14.91 -5.97
C SER A 286 -2.54 -14.14 -4.79
N PRO A 287 -3.04 -14.39 -3.56
CA PRO A 287 -2.64 -13.64 -2.37
C PRO A 287 -1.15 -13.75 -2.05
N ALA A 288 -0.51 -14.85 -2.43
CA ALA A 288 0.93 -15.06 -2.18
C ALA A 288 1.81 -14.19 -3.07
N ASP A 289 1.31 -13.77 -4.23
CA ASP A 289 2.11 -13.08 -5.25
C ASP A 289 2.23 -11.58 -5.04
N VAL A 290 1.34 -10.99 -4.24
CA VAL A 290 1.37 -9.57 -3.90
C VAL A 290 2.59 -9.25 -3.04
N LEU A 291 3.23 -8.11 -3.30
CA LEU A 291 4.36 -7.61 -2.52
C LEU A 291 3.91 -7.03 -1.17
N TRP A 292 3.38 -7.89 -0.30
CA TRP A 292 2.92 -7.54 1.06
C TRP A 292 4.04 -7.07 2.00
N MET A 293 5.30 -7.04 1.55
CA MET A 293 6.41 -6.47 2.31
C MET A 293 6.32 -4.94 2.43
N HIS A 294 5.53 -4.30 1.57
CA HIS A 294 5.18 -2.89 1.70
C HIS A 294 4.11 -2.69 2.78
N ASN A 295 4.19 -1.61 3.54
CA ASN A 295 3.17 -1.31 4.54
C ASN A 295 2.01 -0.53 3.89
N TYR A 296 1.00 -1.25 3.42
CA TYR A 296 -0.15 -0.70 2.70
C TYR A 296 -0.98 0.23 3.59
N TRP A 297 -1.21 -0.09 4.86
CA TRP A 297 -2.04 0.71 5.77
C TRP A 297 -1.20 1.55 6.74
N ARG A 298 -0.02 2.02 6.31
CA ARG A 298 0.79 2.92 7.13
C ARG A 298 0.08 4.27 7.28
N ILE A 299 -0.21 4.63 8.53
CA ILE A 299 -0.74 5.95 8.89
C ILE A 299 0.43 6.94 8.99
N SER A 300 0.29 8.11 8.37
CA SER A 300 1.29 9.18 8.38
C SER A 300 1.14 10.05 9.63
N GLN A 301 2.16 10.07 10.49
CA GLN A 301 2.18 10.91 11.70
C GLN A 301 2.24 12.42 11.41
N ARG A 302 2.71 12.84 10.22
CA ARG A 302 2.92 14.28 9.89
C ARG A 302 1.75 14.94 9.20
N ARG A 303 0.98 14.18 8.43
CA ARG A 303 -0.20 14.62 7.70
C ARG A 303 -1.18 13.45 7.65
N PRO A 304 -2.30 13.54 8.37
CA PRO A 304 -3.31 12.50 8.37
C PRO A 304 -3.94 12.30 6.99
N LEU A 305 -4.54 11.13 6.76
CA LEU A 305 -5.26 10.78 5.52
C LEU A 305 -6.42 11.76 5.32
N LYS A 306 -6.29 12.73 4.40
CA LYS A 306 -7.43 13.57 4.01
C LYS A 306 -8.42 12.72 3.21
N ILE A 307 -9.59 12.40 3.76
CA ILE A 307 -10.72 11.93 2.95
C ILE A 307 -11.27 13.15 2.22
N PHE A 308 -11.26 13.09 0.90
CA PHE A 308 -11.86 14.12 0.06
C PHE A 308 -13.28 13.68 -0.28
N GLY A 309 -14.27 14.52 0.00
CA GLY A 309 -15.63 14.33 -0.50
C GLY A 309 -16.59 13.55 0.40
N VAL A 310 -16.31 13.44 1.71
CA VAL A 310 -17.29 12.90 2.68
C VAL A 310 -17.71 14.02 3.64
N LYS A 311 -18.76 14.79 3.27
CA LYS A 311 -19.78 15.07 4.29
C LYS A 311 -20.40 13.69 4.55
N LYS A 312 -20.52 13.27 5.81
CA LYS A 312 -21.02 11.95 6.21
C LYS A 312 -22.51 11.84 5.84
N GLU A 313 -22.80 11.67 4.56
CA GLU A 313 -24.04 11.06 4.10
C GLU A 313 -23.86 9.54 4.19
N GLY A 314 -24.92 8.82 4.55
CA GLY A 314 -24.92 7.46 5.15
C GLY A 314 -24.31 6.29 4.37
N TYR A 315 -23.47 6.56 3.36
CA TYR A 315 -22.83 5.58 2.49
C TYR A 315 -21.60 4.88 3.11
N ALA A 316 -20.97 5.46 4.14
CA ALA A 316 -19.71 4.95 4.70
C ALA A 316 -19.86 3.64 5.50
N ASN A 317 -21.00 3.43 6.16
CA ASN A 317 -21.21 2.28 7.04
C ASN A 317 -21.20 0.93 6.30
N ASN A 318 -21.41 0.93 4.98
CA ASN A 318 -21.51 -0.30 4.18
C ASN A 318 -20.22 -0.64 3.41
N ILE A 319 -19.16 0.18 3.52
CA ILE A 319 -17.93 0.01 2.73
C ILE A 319 -16.69 -0.22 3.61
N THR A 320 -16.69 0.25 4.86
CA THR A 320 -15.53 0.12 5.76
C THR A 320 -15.74 -0.96 6.81
N GLN A 321 -14.72 -1.79 7.05
CA GLN A 321 -14.69 -2.71 8.18
C GLN A 321 -14.59 -1.92 9.50
N PRO A 322 -15.10 -2.47 10.63
CA PRO A 322 -14.88 -1.92 11.96
C PRO A 322 -13.40 -1.62 12.19
N PHE A 323 -13.11 -0.45 12.75
CA PHE A 323 -11.75 -0.01 12.97
C PHE A 323 -11.36 -0.24 14.40
N HIS A 324 -10.30 -1.04 14.58
CA HIS A 324 -9.87 -1.45 15.89
C HIS A 324 -8.76 -0.51 16.35
N ILE A 325 -9.00 0.23 17.42
CA ILE A 325 -7.98 1.09 18.01
C ILE A 325 -7.55 0.52 19.36
N LEU A 326 -6.27 0.74 19.69
CA LEU A 326 -5.78 0.54 21.04
C LEU A 326 -5.44 1.89 21.64
N VAL A 327 -5.96 2.21 22.82
CA VAL A 327 -5.71 3.48 23.50
C VAL A 327 -4.99 3.23 24.81
N TYR A 328 -3.83 3.87 24.99
CA TYR A 328 -3.12 3.85 26.25
C TYR A 328 -3.80 4.81 27.24
N THR A 329 -4.22 4.30 28.40
CA THR A 329 -5.00 5.07 29.40
C THR A 329 -4.14 5.72 30.48
N GLY A 330 -2.81 5.66 30.37
CA GLY A 330 -1.90 6.25 31.34
C GLY A 330 -1.66 5.38 32.58
N ASN A 331 -0.89 5.95 33.52
CA ASN A 331 -0.46 5.31 34.76
C ASN A 331 -1.16 5.88 36.01
N ASP A 332 -1.98 6.92 35.84
CA ASP A 332 -2.75 7.55 36.91
C ASP A 332 -4.22 7.71 36.51
N GLU A 333 -5.06 8.00 37.51
CA GLU A 333 -6.51 8.09 37.35
C GLU A 333 -6.93 9.34 36.55
N GLU A 334 -6.14 10.41 36.59
CA GLU A 334 -6.41 11.67 35.88
C GLU A 334 -6.24 11.46 34.36
N ASP A 335 -5.13 10.85 33.93
CA ASP A 335 -4.89 10.48 32.54
C ASP A 335 -5.96 9.52 32.01
N ALA A 336 -6.41 8.58 32.86
CA ALA A 336 -7.45 7.63 32.50
C ALA A 336 -8.78 8.35 32.24
N GLN A 337 -9.20 9.25 33.14
CA GLN A 337 -10.47 9.99 33.04
C GLN A 337 -10.53 10.90 31.81
N GLU A 338 -9.44 11.60 31.51
CA GLU A 338 -9.34 12.41 30.28
C GLU A 338 -9.42 11.51 29.04
N THR A 339 -8.74 10.36 29.07
CA THR A 339 -8.82 9.38 27.98
C THR A 339 -10.26 8.94 27.73
N ILE A 340 -11.05 8.66 28.77
CA ILE A 340 -12.49 8.31 28.65
C ILE A 340 -13.24 9.35 27.81
N THR A 341 -13.08 10.63 28.18
CA THR A 341 -13.75 11.76 27.51
C THR A 341 -13.41 11.81 26.01
N GLN A 342 -12.17 11.49 25.65
CA GLN A 342 -11.76 11.40 24.25
C GLN A 342 -12.39 10.18 23.55
N LEU A 343 -12.48 9.03 24.20
CA LEU A 343 -13.10 7.81 23.64
C LEU A 343 -14.60 7.98 23.38
N GLU A 344 -15.34 8.63 24.29
CA GLU A 344 -16.78 8.92 24.11
C GLU A 344 -17.01 9.74 22.84
N ARG A 345 -16.20 10.79 22.65
CA ARG A 345 -16.26 11.61 21.44
C ARG A 345 -15.97 10.78 20.21
N LEU A 346 -14.92 9.96 20.23
CA LEU A 346 -14.57 9.08 19.11
C LEU A 346 -15.73 8.15 18.71
N ARG A 347 -16.41 7.54 19.69
CA ARG A 347 -17.60 6.70 19.43
C ARG A 347 -18.78 7.49 18.90
N ALA A 348 -19.01 8.72 19.38
CA ALA A 348 -20.04 9.59 18.83
C ALA A 348 -19.79 9.93 17.34
N TYR A 349 -18.52 10.12 16.97
CA TYR A 349 -18.15 10.34 15.57
C TYR A 349 -18.20 9.07 14.72
N ARG A 350 -17.85 7.92 15.30
CA ARG A 350 -17.73 6.65 14.57
C ARG A 350 -18.13 5.45 15.44
N SER A 351 -19.39 5.08 15.34
CA SER A 351 -20.05 4.04 16.15
C SER A 351 -19.53 2.61 15.87
N ASP A 352 -18.84 2.39 14.75
CA ASP A 352 -18.22 1.12 14.34
C ASP A 352 -16.76 0.98 14.82
N ILE A 353 -16.26 1.88 15.68
CA ILE A 353 -14.93 1.72 16.30
C ILE A 353 -15.01 0.66 17.40
N TYR A 354 -14.08 -0.28 17.34
CA TYR A 354 -13.80 -1.20 18.44
C TYR A 354 -12.59 -0.69 19.23
N ILE A 355 -12.78 -0.45 20.53
CA ILE A 355 -11.81 0.21 21.40
C ILE A 355 -11.23 -0.82 22.36
N THR A 356 -9.92 -1.04 22.26
CA THR A 356 -9.14 -1.74 23.28
C THR A 356 -8.39 -0.71 24.11
N THR A 357 -8.48 -0.76 25.44
CA THR A 357 -7.66 0.09 26.30
C THR A 357 -6.49 -0.69 26.87
N ALA A 358 -5.38 -0.01 27.14
CA ALA A 358 -4.22 -0.58 27.82
C ALA A 358 -3.69 0.40 28.86
N GLY A 359 -3.58 -0.02 30.13
CA GLY A 359 -3.16 0.86 31.21
C GLY A 359 -3.47 0.26 32.58
N GLN A 360 -3.15 0.99 33.65
CA GLN A 360 -3.44 0.53 35.01
C GLN A 360 -4.94 0.57 35.31
N TYR A 361 -5.60 1.64 34.87
CA TYR A 361 -7.00 1.91 35.16
C TYR A 361 -7.87 1.44 34.00
N PRO A 362 -8.80 0.53 34.27
CA PRO A 362 -9.72 0.07 33.25
C PRO A 362 -10.84 1.07 33.01
N VAL A 363 -10.96 1.51 31.75
CA VAL A 363 -12.02 2.38 31.26
C VAL A 363 -13.15 1.49 30.73
N TYR A 364 -13.96 0.92 31.62
CA TYR A 364 -14.88 -0.17 31.26
C TYR A 364 -16.17 0.28 30.54
N ALA A 365 -16.64 1.52 30.71
CA ALA A 365 -17.92 1.93 30.12
C ALA A 365 -17.81 2.20 28.60
N GLU A 366 -16.60 2.46 28.10
CA GLU A 366 -16.35 2.89 26.72
C GLU A 366 -15.35 2.01 25.97
N ALA A 367 -14.74 1.02 26.63
CA ALA A 367 -13.83 0.07 26.01
C ALA A 367 -14.51 -1.29 25.81
N ASP A 368 -14.29 -1.89 24.63
CA ASP A 368 -14.76 -3.24 24.32
C ASP A 368 -13.84 -4.32 24.90
N HIS A 369 -12.59 -3.95 25.21
CA HIS A 369 -11.60 -4.81 25.85
C HIS A 369 -10.59 -3.97 26.63
N HIS A 370 -10.03 -4.51 27.71
CA HIS A 370 -8.98 -3.86 28.49
C HIS A 370 -7.80 -4.79 28.75
N ILE A 371 -6.59 -4.28 28.52
CA ILE A 371 -5.32 -4.96 28.76
C ILE A 371 -4.67 -4.31 29.99
N PRO A 372 -4.60 -5.01 31.14
CA PRO A 372 -3.99 -4.44 32.34
C PRO A 372 -2.48 -4.23 32.12
N CYS A 373 -2.02 -3.01 32.39
CA CYS A 373 -0.61 -2.64 32.38
C CYS A 373 -0.24 -2.11 33.76
N ASN A 374 0.66 -2.79 34.46
CA ASN A 374 1.11 -2.37 35.79
C ASN A 374 2.30 -1.39 35.65
N PRO A 375 2.21 -0.14 36.15
CA PRO A 375 3.31 0.82 36.05
C PRO A 375 4.56 0.41 36.85
N GLY A 376 4.39 -0.44 37.86
CA GLY A 376 5.50 -1.01 38.65
C GLY A 376 6.26 -2.12 37.93
N GLU A 377 5.75 -2.61 36.79
CA GLU A 377 6.38 -3.67 36.02
C GLU A 377 7.29 -3.12 34.91
N PRO A 378 8.35 -3.86 34.53
CA PRO A 378 9.16 -3.50 33.38
C PRO A 378 8.28 -3.30 32.11
N PRO A 379 8.45 -2.21 31.33
CA PRO A 379 7.60 -1.88 30.19
C PRO A 379 7.49 -2.96 29.10
N HIS A 380 8.43 -3.91 29.06
CA HIS A 380 8.40 -5.01 28.11
C HIS A 380 7.32 -6.06 28.46
N LEU A 381 6.90 -6.19 29.73
CA LEU A 381 5.81 -7.10 30.12
C LEU A 381 4.48 -6.59 29.56
N SER A 382 4.16 -5.31 29.78
CA SER A 382 2.99 -4.65 29.19
C SER A 382 3.02 -4.67 27.66
N SER A 383 4.19 -4.40 27.05
CA SER A 383 4.37 -4.53 25.60
C SER A 383 4.14 -5.97 25.10
N ASN A 384 4.53 -6.98 25.87
CA ASN A 384 4.33 -8.39 25.52
C ASN A 384 2.86 -8.79 25.66
N ALA A 385 2.15 -8.29 26.68
CA ALA A 385 0.72 -8.52 26.86
C ALA A 385 -0.09 -7.92 25.69
N ILE A 386 0.21 -6.69 25.29
CA ILE A 386 -0.39 -6.05 24.12
C ILE A 386 -0.07 -6.84 22.85
N GLN A 387 1.18 -7.27 22.68
CA GLN A 387 1.57 -8.08 21.53
C GLN A 387 0.86 -9.44 21.53
N ALA A 388 0.71 -10.10 22.68
CA ALA A 388 0.00 -11.37 22.80
C ALA A 388 -1.46 -11.21 22.38
N TYR A 389 -2.15 -10.18 22.88
CA TYR A 389 -3.51 -9.84 22.47
C TYR A 389 -3.60 -9.55 20.96
N GLU A 390 -2.70 -8.72 20.41
CA GLU A 390 -2.72 -8.40 18.98
C GLU A 390 -2.47 -9.64 18.09
N THR A 391 -1.73 -10.63 18.59
CA THR A 391 -1.42 -11.87 17.85
C THR A 391 -2.53 -12.91 17.86
N THR A 392 -3.46 -12.87 18.82
CA THR A 392 -4.60 -13.81 18.86
C THR A 392 -5.77 -13.35 17.99
N ARG A 393 -5.82 -12.05 17.67
CA ARG A 393 -6.90 -11.46 16.89
C ARG A 393 -6.85 -11.92 15.43
N THR A 394 -8.02 -12.06 14.81
CA THR A 394 -8.11 -12.25 13.35
C THR A 394 -7.84 -10.92 12.63
N SER A 395 -8.61 -9.87 12.96
CA SER A 395 -8.39 -8.50 12.45
C SER A 395 -7.41 -7.71 13.33
N PRO A 396 -6.35 -7.12 12.76
CA PRO A 396 -5.33 -6.43 13.54
C PRO A 396 -5.80 -5.07 14.04
N ILE A 397 -5.19 -4.59 15.13
CA ILE A 397 -5.34 -3.21 15.63
C ILE A 397 -4.84 -2.24 14.56
N ASP A 398 -5.69 -1.31 14.12
CA ASP A 398 -5.43 -0.37 13.04
C ASP A 398 -4.46 0.73 13.43
N CYS A 399 -4.64 1.30 14.62
CA CYS A 399 -3.72 2.24 15.21
C CYS A 399 -3.68 2.13 16.72
N ALA A 400 -2.59 2.59 17.31
CA ALA A 400 -2.53 2.84 18.73
C ALA A 400 -2.55 4.35 18.99
N LEU A 401 -3.26 4.77 20.02
CA LEU A 401 -3.36 6.15 20.48
C LEU A 401 -2.68 6.25 21.83
N ASP A 402 -1.85 7.27 21.95
CA ASP A 402 -1.24 7.67 23.21
C ASP A 402 -1.67 9.09 23.50
N PHE A 403 -2.53 9.24 24.50
CA PHE A 403 -2.97 10.54 24.97
C PHE A 403 -2.11 11.05 26.13
N THR A 404 -1.06 10.35 26.59
CA THR A 404 -0.23 10.84 27.71
C THR A 404 0.79 11.88 27.23
N ASP A 405 1.10 12.87 28.08
CA ASP A 405 2.02 13.96 27.72
C ASP A 405 3.49 13.57 27.70
N ASP A 406 3.84 12.50 28.40
CA ASP A 406 5.21 12.05 28.57
C ASP A 406 5.69 11.12 27.42
N GLY A 407 4.77 10.69 26.55
CA GLY A 407 5.05 9.76 25.46
C GLY A 407 5.47 8.35 25.92
N SER A 408 5.22 8.02 27.20
CA SER A 408 5.51 6.70 27.78
C SER A 408 4.68 5.61 27.11
N GLY A 409 3.40 5.89 26.84
CA GLY A 409 2.50 5.02 26.08
C GLY A 409 3.03 4.76 24.68
N SER A 410 3.52 5.79 24.00
CA SER A 410 4.05 5.66 22.63
C SER A 410 5.24 4.74 22.54
N CYS A 411 6.19 4.84 23.48
CA CYS A 411 7.35 3.96 23.53
C CYS A 411 6.91 2.49 23.73
N LEU A 412 5.95 2.26 24.61
CA LEU A 412 5.40 0.95 24.92
C LEU A 412 4.63 0.36 23.72
N LEU A 413 3.79 1.15 23.05
CA LEU A 413 3.01 0.75 21.89
C LEU A 413 3.87 0.50 20.64
N GLU A 414 4.90 1.31 20.43
CA GLU A 414 5.87 1.10 19.34
C GLU A 414 6.69 -0.19 19.58
N LYS A 415 7.04 -0.50 20.83
CA LYS A 415 7.68 -1.78 21.20
C LYS A 415 6.76 -2.97 20.96
N ALA A 416 5.46 -2.81 21.16
CA ALA A 416 4.46 -3.83 20.82
C ALA A 416 4.33 -4.03 19.29
N GLY A 417 4.88 -3.12 18.49
CA GLY A 417 4.89 -3.16 17.02
C GLY A 417 3.70 -2.44 16.39
N LEU A 418 2.98 -1.62 17.16
CA LEU A 418 1.85 -0.83 16.69
C LEU A 418 2.31 0.52 16.14
N SER A 419 1.58 1.05 15.16
CA SER A 419 1.79 2.41 14.70
C SER A 419 1.08 3.36 15.65
N THR A 420 1.85 4.11 16.42
CA THR A 420 1.30 5.02 17.43
C THR A 420 1.10 6.43 16.89
N ILE A 421 -0.03 7.02 17.25
CA ILE A 421 -0.36 8.42 17.08
C ILE A 421 -0.35 9.07 18.46
N ARG A 422 0.47 10.10 18.61
CA ARG A 422 0.50 10.91 19.83
C ARG A 422 -0.58 11.98 19.77
N GLY A 423 -1.50 11.97 20.72
CA GLY A 423 -2.18 13.18 21.17
C GLY A 423 -1.17 14.02 21.94
N ARG A 424 -1.25 15.36 21.82
CA ARG A 424 -0.56 16.24 22.78
C ARG A 424 -1.60 16.61 23.84
N GLN A 425 -1.30 16.39 25.12
CA GLN A 425 -1.98 17.11 26.19
C GLN A 425 -1.26 18.46 26.40
N GLY A 426 -1.98 19.36 27.05
CA GLY A 426 -1.64 20.78 27.16
C GLY A 426 -0.80 21.13 28.39
N LYS A 427 0.21 20.34 28.77
CA LYS A 427 1.01 20.64 29.99
C LYS A 427 2.23 21.55 29.72
N TRP A 428 2.64 21.73 28.46
CA TRP A 428 3.65 22.73 28.03
C TRP A 428 3.05 24.01 27.45
N MET A 429 1.80 24.27 27.75
CA MET A 429 1.03 25.40 27.24
C MET A 429 0.88 26.45 28.33
N SER A 430 1.08 27.72 27.98
CA SER A 430 0.78 28.82 28.91
C SER A 430 -0.67 28.74 29.39
N GLU A 431 -0.96 29.28 30.57
CA GLU A 431 -2.31 29.29 31.17
C GLU A 431 -3.39 29.82 30.20
N GLN A 432 -3.08 30.89 29.46
CA GLN A 432 -3.88 31.39 28.34
C GLN A 432 -4.11 30.35 27.23
N THR A 433 -3.09 29.56 26.89
CA THR A 433 -3.20 28.53 25.85
C THR A 433 -4.04 27.35 26.35
N ARG A 434 -4.02 27.04 27.65
CA ARG A 434 -4.90 26.05 28.32
C ARG A 434 -6.36 26.47 28.33
N GLU A 435 -6.66 27.73 28.65
CA GLU A 435 -8.03 28.27 28.57
C GLU A 435 -8.56 28.29 27.13
N ILE A 436 -7.70 28.65 26.17
CA ILE A 436 -8.02 28.59 24.72
C ILE A 436 -8.20 27.13 24.28
N TYR A 437 -7.46 26.17 24.84
CA TYR A 437 -7.63 24.73 24.54
C TYR A 437 -8.88 24.12 25.18
N GLN A 438 -9.24 24.53 26.40
CA GLN A 438 -10.49 24.14 27.04
C GLN A 438 -11.69 24.70 26.25
N LYS A 439 -11.55 25.89 25.66
CA LYS A 439 -12.52 26.45 24.68
C LYS A 439 -12.45 25.83 23.27
N HIS A 440 -11.33 25.21 22.89
CA HIS A 440 -11.09 24.63 21.56
C HIS A 440 -10.58 23.19 21.65
N ASN A 441 -11.31 22.37 22.41
CA ASN A 441 -11.12 20.93 22.54
C ASN A 441 -11.27 20.17 21.19
N ASP A 442 -11.57 20.92 20.13
CA ASP A 442 -11.74 20.45 18.77
C ASP A 442 -10.43 20.08 18.08
N LYS A 443 -9.26 20.70 18.32
CA LYS A 443 -8.14 20.57 17.36
C LYS A 443 -7.42 19.20 17.31
N SER A 444 -7.28 18.47 18.42
CA SER A 444 -6.62 17.15 18.43
C SER A 444 -7.54 16.06 17.86
N ILE A 445 -8.81 16.09 18.28
CA ILE A 445 -9.89 15.29 17.70
C ILE A 445 -10.09 15.69 16.24
N SER A 446 -10.11 16.95 15.86
CA SER A 446 -10.28 17.45 14.50
C SER A 446 -9.16 16.99 13.57
N LEU A 447 -7.90 16.98 14.03
CA LEU A 447 -6.80 16.38 13.27
C LEU A 447 -6.97 14.87 13.09
N PHE A 448 -7.51 14.18 14.11
CA PHE A 448 -7.82 12.76 14.06
C PHE A 448 -9.08 12.44 13.22
N LEU A 449 -10.15 13.20 13.34
CA LEU A 449 -11.37 13.15 12.55
C LEU A 449 -11.01 13.46 11.10
N THR A 450 -10.23 14.50 10.84
CA THR A 450 -9.64 14.78 9.52
C THR A 450 -8.76 13.61 9.04
N SER A 451 -8.14 12.84 9.94
CA SER A 451 -7.39 11.60 9.61
C SER A 451 -8.23 10.39 9.27
N LEU A 452 -9.44 10.37 9.82
CA LEU A 452 -10.52 9.49 9.41
C LEU A 452 -11.42 10.17 8.38
N GLY A 453 -10.95 11.27 7.79
CA GLY A 453 -11.64 12.30 7.01
C GLY A 453 -13.13 12.52 7.26
N LEU A 454 -13.43 12.68 8.53
CA LEU A 454 -14.60 13.33 9.08
C LEU A 454 -14.28 14.82 9.23
N ASN A 455 -15.20 15.70 8.82
CA ASN A 455 -15.07 17.14 9.05
C ASN A 455 -15.50 17.49 10.48
N ASP A 456 -14.83 18.48 11.04
CA ASP A 456 -15.15 19.09 12.33
C ASP A 456 -16.37 20.00 12.19
N ILE A 457 -17.47 19.68 12.86
CA ILE A 457 -18.75 20.41 12.73
C ILE A 457 -18.78 21.62 13.67
N SER A 458 -17.76 21.82 14.52
CA SER A 458 -17.72 22.96 15.46
C SER A 458 -17.54 24.34 14.80
N GLN A 459 -17.45 24.41 13.46
CA GLN A 459 -17.44 25.65 12.69
C GLN A 459 -18.74 25.94 11.91
N GLU A 460 -19.79 25.12 12.04
CA GLU A 460 -21.09 25.35 11.37
C GLU A 460 -22.21 25.83 12.32
N ASN A 461 -21.89 26.43 13.47
CA ASN A 461 -22.85 27.22 14.27
C ASN A 461 -22.34 28.64 14.54
#